data_AF-A0A9W9FUJ4-F1
#
_entry.id   AF-A0A9W9FUJ4-F1
#
_cell.length_a   1.000
_cell.length_b   1.000
_cell.length_c   1.000
_cell.angle_alpha   90.00
_cell.angle_beta   90.00
_cell.angle_gamma   90.00
#
_symmetry.space_group_name_H-M   'P 1'
#
loop_
_entity.id
_entity.type
_entity.pdbx_description
1 polymer ?
#
loop_
_entity_poly.entity_id
_entity_poly.type
_entity_poly.pdbx_seq_one_letter_code
_entity_poly.pdbx_strand_id
1 'polypeptide(L)'
;MFSISNSKSARSVRFFVAFIITVTLFGSFYAGWDPIHVALVSPDTSSYTTATSDTSLTQPLPPQKSLPIDSKFPSSLTNTAIKGIPDKVWHSAKTHNLSEQQHEWIDSWAVSNPSSRNEFLTDLSAAAFVRAHYQETRPDIVEVYEKLPIPILRADLLRYLIVLAEGGYWSDLDVQSEKPMSDWVPLEYKDKNIDMIVGLEFDFEWRGPGTEVASQFCNWVFSAKPSSRNLQVIVDAVIAKIKEIADSNHISVSEIKLEMLFDVVNVTGPKIMTIAILESLGQLLGRTVDDRDFSGIKRPKLVGDVLIMPGVSFAARQNGYPTDQGDALVTHNYEGSWKKDDAEAKERKKQKELEESKAAES
;
A
#
# COMPACT_ATOMS: atom_id res chain seq x y z
N MET A 1 -11.91 -59.63 7.25
CA MET A 1 -11.17 -59.22 6.04
C MET A 1 -12.06 -58.23 5.29
N PHE A 2 -11.51 -57.07 4.88
CA PHE A 2 -12.13 -55.88 4.24
C PHE A 2 -13.02 -55.02 5.16
N SER A 3 -12.72 -53.79 5.58
CA SER A 3 -11.95 -52.61 5.10
C SER A 3 -12.71 -51.61 4.20
N ILE A 4 -13.01 -50.46 4.82
CA ILE A 4 -13.02 -49.05 4.36
C ILE A 4 -13.94 -48.63 3.19
N SER A 5 -14.85 -47.68 3.45
CA SER A 5 -14.88 -46.36 2.78
C SER A 5 -16.08 -45.52 3.25
N ASN A 6 -15.86 -44.47 4.07
CA ASN A 6 -16.85 -43.40 4.23
C ASN A 6 -16.23 -42.02 4.55
N SER A 7 -15.10 -41.66 3.91
CA SER A 7 -14.40 -40.39 4.18
C SER A 7 -14.76 -39.23 3.23
N LYS A 8 -15.58 -39.45 2.21
CA LYS A 8 -15.93 -38.39 1.23
C LYS A 8 -17.10 -37.49 1.68
N SER A 9 -18.06 -38.02 2.43
CA SER A 9 -19.24 -37.26 2.91
C SER A 9 -18.90 -36.19 3.95
N ALA A 10 -17.99 -36.51 4.90
CA ALA A 10 -17.63 -35.60 5.99
C ALA A 10 -16.77 -34.40 5.54
N ARG A 11 -16.03 -34.49 4.43
CA ARG A 11 -15.27 -33.37 3.87
C ARG A 11 -16.20 -32.35 3.18
N SER A 12 -17.17 -32.82 2.40
CA SER A 12 -18.10 -31.95 1.66
C SER A 12 -18.98 -31.10 2.60
N VAL A 13 -19.42 -31.68 3.72
CA VAL A 13 -20.22 -30.97 4.73
C VAL A 13 -19.39 -29.90 5.46
N ARG A 14 -18.09 -30.14 5.71
CA ARG A 14 -17.19 -29.16 6.33
C ARG A 14 -16.89 -27.96 5.40
N PHE A 15 -16.76 -28.19 4.09
CA PHE A 15 -16.60 -27.10 3.12
C PHE A 15 -17.87 -26.26 2.96
N PHE A 16 -19.04 -26.87 2.99
CA PHE A 16 -20.32 -26.16 2.85
C PHE A 16 -20.65 -25.28 4.07
N VAL A 17 -20.37 -25.77 5.28
CA VAL A 17 -20.56 -25.00 6.53
C VAL A 17 -19.55 -23.85 6.63
N ALA A 18 -18.29 -24.05 6.21
CA ALA A 18 -17.29 -22.98 6.17
C ALA A 18 -17.69 -21.86 5.19
N PHE A 19 -18.21 -22.22 4.01
CA PHE A 19 -18.64 -21.25 2.98
C PHE A 19 -19.83 -20.39 3.45
N ILE A 20 -20.81 -20.98 4.13
CA ILE A 20 -21.97 -20.23 4.66
C ILE A 20 -21.54 -19.26 5.79
N ILE A 21 -20.60 -19.65 6.65
CA ILE A 21 -20.08 -18.77 7.72
C ILE A 21 -19.32 -17.58 7.11
N THR A 22 -18.55 -17.79 6.03
CA THR A 22 -17.85 -16.69 5.33
C THR A 22 -18.84 -15.73 4.66
N VAL A 23 -19.84 -16.22 3.94
CA VAL A 23 -20.83 -15.36 3.26
C VAL A 23 -21.70 -14.58 4.27
N THR A 24 -22.02 -15.15 5.43
CA THR A 24 -22.85 -14.46 6.44
C THR A 24 -22.06 -13.42 7.23
N LEU A 25 -20.77 -13.65 7.50
CA LEU A 25 -19.87 -12.67 8.14
C LEU A 25 -19.57 -11.47 7.22
N PHE A 26 -19.47 -11.68 5.90
CA PHE A 26 -19.22 -10.59 4.94
C PHE A 26 -20.50 -9.93 4.40
N GLY A 27 -21.62 -10.63 4.34
CA GLY A 27 -22.91 -10.06 3.89
C GLY A 27 -23.51 -9.04 4.86
N SER A 28 -23.16 -9.12 6.14
CA SER A 28 -23.65 -8.20 7.18
C SER A 28 -22.91 -6.85 7.20
N PHE A 29 -21.82 -6.71 6.43
CA PHE A 29 -20.99 -5.50 6.36
C PHE A 29 -21.59 -4.35 5.52
N TYR A 30 -22.69 -4.58 4.79
CA TYR A 30 -23.19 -3.64 3.78
C TYR A 30 -24.60 -3.06 4.04
N ALA A 31 -25.23 -3.38 5.18
CA ALA A 31 -26.63 -2.99 5.42
C ALA A 31 -26.83 -1.65 6.15
N GLY A 32 -25.78 -0.89 6.46
CA GLY A 32 -25.89 0.30 7.32
C GLY A 32 -25.04 1.52 6.91
N TRP A 33 -24.70 1.65 5.64
CA TRP A 33 -23.89 2.78 5.17
C TRP A 33 -24.76 3.88 4.57
N ASP A 34 -24.83 5.03 5.25
CA ASP A 34 -25.34 6.28 4.70
C ASP A 34 -24.16 7.12 4.17
N PRO A 35 -24.13 7.48 2.87
CA PRO A 35 -23.01 8.20 2.28
C PRO A 35 -22.98 9.69 2.67
N ILE A 36 -21.80 10.17 3.07
CA ILE A 36 -21.52 11.61 3.22
C ILE A 36 -21.34 12.21 1.82
N HIS A 37 -22.20 13.16 1.45
CA HIS A 37 -22.05 13.93 0.22
C HIS A 37 -21.07 15.10 0.41
N VAL A 38 -19.90 15.04 -0.21
CA VAL A 38 -19.05 16.23 -0.39
C VAL A 38 -19.49 16.95 -1.66
N ALA A 39 -20.13 18.10 -1.51
CA ALA A 39 -20.51 18.96 -2.62
C ALA A 39 -19.27 19.67 -3.21
N LEU A 40 -18.96 19.39 -4.47
CA LEU A 40 -17.95 20.11 -5.24
C LEU A 40 -18.50 21.49 -5.64
N VAL A 41 -17.99 22.54 -5.01
CA VAL A 41 -18.23 23.93 -5.44
C VAL A 41 -17.36 24.21 -6.66
N SER A 42 -18.00 24.54 -7.79
CA SER A 42 -17.30 25.02 -8.99
C SER A 42 -16.93 26.52 -8.83
N PRO A 43 -15.76 26.99 -9.27
CA PRO A 43 -15.43 28.41 -9.20
C PRO A 43 -16.11 29.17 -10.34
N ASP A 44 -16.89 30.18 -9.97
CA ASP A 44 -17.47 31.16 -10.89
C ASP A 44 -16.42 32.03 -11.57
N THR A 45 -16.74 32.36 -12.82
CA THR A 45 -15.99 33.25 -13.70
C THR A 45 -16.17 34.69 -13.22
N SER A 46 -15.07 35.42 -12.94
CA SER A 46 -15.13 36.87 -12.84
C SER A 46 -13.98 37.54 -13.59
N SER A 47 -14.42 38.37 -14.54
CA SER A 47 -13.68 39.33 -15.33
C SER A 47 -13.09 40.45 -14.47
N TYR A 48 -11.82 40.81 -14.70
CA TYR A 48 -11.28 42.10 -14.29
C TYR A 48 -10.55 42.78 -15.46
N THR A 49 -10.99 44.01 -15.72
CA THR A 49 -10.52 44.94 -16.74
C THR A 49 -9.47 45.89 -16.14
N THR A 50 -8.36 46.03 -16.87
CA THR A 50 -7.48 47.19 -17.09
C THR A 50 -7.22 48.22 -15.96
N ALA A 51 -5.94 48.40 -15.61
CA ALA A 51 -5.14 49.60 -15.96
C ALA A 51 -3.85 49.71 -15.12
N THR A 52 -2.68 49.89 -15.74
CA THR A 52 -1.87 51.14 -15.73
C THR A 52 -0.39 50.94 -16.09
N SER A 53 0.05 51.80 -17.02
CA SER A 53 1.36 52.46 -17.17
C SER A 53 2.66 51.67 -17.39
N ASP A 54 3.10 51.78 -18.64
CA ASP A 54 4.46 51.97 -19.19
C ASP A 54 5.62 52.27 -18.22
N THR A 55 6.73 51.55 -18.39
CA THR A 55 8.02 52.04 -18.93
C THR A 55 9.16 51.20 -18.34
N SER A 56 9.86 50.37 -19.12
CA SER A 56 11.23 49.98 -18.76
C SER A 56 12.10 49.72 -19.98
N LEU A 57 13.26 50.38 -19.94
CA LEU A 57 14.31 50.42 -20.94
C LEU A 57 15.04 49.07 -20.99
N THR A 58 15.30 48.62 -22.21
CA THR A 58 16.04 47.40 -22.54
C THR A 58 17.55 47.61 -22.33
N GLN A 59 18.17 46.79 -21.47
CA GLN A 59 19.60 46.49 -21.55
C GLN A 59 19.83 44.99 -21.29
N PRO A 60 20.69 44.29 -22.06
CA PRO A 60 20.94 42.87 -21.87
C PRO A 60 21.99 42.64 -20.75
N LEU A 61 21.66 41.78 -19.78
CA LEU A 61 22.63 41.26 -18.81
C LEU A 61 23.58 40.23 -19.47
N PRO A 62 24.85 40.15 -19.02
CA PRO A 62 25.82 39.16 -19.51
C PRO A 62 25.48 37.74 -19.05
N PRO A 63 25.97 36.70 -19.74
CA PRO A 63 25.60 35.31 -19.44
C PRO A 63 26.09 34.90 -18.06
N GLN A 64 25.14 34.60 -17.18
CA GLN A 64 25.41 34.07 -15.85
C GLN A 64 25.89 32.62 -15.99
N LYS A 65 27.15 32.40 -15.60
CA LYS A 65 27.79 31.09 -15.53
C LYS A 65 27.07 30.27 -14.45
N SER A 66 26.30 29.26 -14.85
CA SER A 66 25.62 28.34 -13.94
C SER A 66 26.66 27.58 -13.11
N LEU A 67 26.61 27.76 -11.79
CA LEU A 67 27.35 26.92 -10.83
C LEU A 67 26.75 25.51 -10.83
N PRO A 68 27.56 24.45 -10.65
CA PRO A 68 27.05 23.09 -10.61
C PRO A 68 26.23 22.89 -9.32
N ILE A 69 25.00 22.42 -9.45
CA ILE A 69 24.27 21.81 -8.35
C ILE A 69 24.94 20.46 -8.10
N ASP A 70 25.68 20.35 -6.99
CA ASP A 70 26.19 19.09 -6.48
C ASP A 70 25.01 18.19 -6.08
N SER A 71 24.50 17.40 -7.03
CA SER A 71 23.59 16.30 -6.73
C SER A 71 24.39 15.19 -6.05
N LYS A 72 24.30 15.12 -4.72
CA LYS A 72 24.75 13.96 -3.93
C LYS A 72 23.83 12.74 -4.13
N PHE A 73 23.51 12.39 -5.38
CA PHE A 73 22.97 11.08 -5.72
C PHE A 73 24.05 10.34 -6.48
N PRO A 74 24.59 9.22 -5.96
CA PRO A 74 25.62 8.48 -6.66
C PRO A 74 25.07 8.02 -8.01
N SER A 75 25.92 8.10 -9.03
CA SER A 75 25.73 7.67 -10.42
C SER A 75 25.46 6.15 -10.59
N SER A 76 24.90 5.49 -9.57
CA SER A 76 24.69 4.04 -9.46
C SER A 76 23.29 3.59 -9.87
N LEU A 77 22.32 4.50 -10.08
CA LEU A 77 20.94 4.14 -10.45
C LEU A 77 20.78 3.76 -11.94
N THR A 78 21.85 3.79 -12.74
CA THR A 78 21.79 3.45 -14.16
C THR A 78 21.99 1.96 -14.45
N ASN A 79 22.39 1.15 -13.46
CA ASN A 79 22.67 -0.27 -13.63
C ASN A 79 21.86 -1.14 -12.66
N THR A 80 20.61 -0.77 -12.42
CA THR A 80 19.64 -1.53 -11.62
C THR A 80 18.81 -2.45 -12.52
N ALA A 81 18.23 -3.52 -11.95
CA ALA A 81 17.35 -4.46 -12.65
C ALA A 81 16.15 -3.74 -13.30
N ILE A 82 15.61 -2.72 -12.61
CA ILE A 82 14.58 -1.83 -13.14
C ILE A 82 15.09 -0.40 -13.09
N LYS A 83 15.10 0.29 -14.23
CA LYS A 83 15.69 1.62 -14.41
C LYS A 83 15.18 2.63 -13.37
N GLY A 84 16.07 3.04 -12.48
CA GLY A 84 15.82 4.05 -11.44
C GLY A 84 15.15 3.54 -10.17
N ILE A 85 14.77 2.25 -10.11
CA ILE A 85 14.40 1.57 -8.85
C ILE A 85 15.66 0.86 -8.34
N PRO A 86 16.16 1.19 -7.13
CA PRO A 86 17.31 0.52 -6.53
C PRO A 86 17.12 -1.00 -6.39
N ASP A 87 18.18 -1.78 -6.66
CA ASP A 87 18.21 -3.24 -6.40
C ASP A 87 18.42 -3.51 -4.91
N LYS A 88 17.45 -3.09 -4.10
CA LYS A 88 17.45 -3.18 -2.64
C LYS A 88 16.10 -3.71 -2.18
N VAL A 89 16.10 -4.84 -1.50
CA VAL A 89 14.90 -5.48 -0.93
C VAL A 89 14.90 -5.24 0.57
N TRP A 90 13.79 -4.72 1.08
CA TRP A 90 13.61 -4.37 2.48
C TRP A 90 12.61 -5.30 3.15
N HIS A 91 12.98 -5.74 4.35
CA HIS A 91 12.14 -6.50 5.25
C HIS A 91 12.15 -5.85 6.64
N SER A 92 11.13 -6.13 7.45
CA SER A 92 11.18 -5.81 8.88
C SER A 92 10.48 -6.84 9.75
N ALA A 93 10.94 -6.95 10.99
CA ALA A 93 10.29 -7.73 12.01
C ALA A 93 10.45 -7.05 13.39
N LYS A 94 9.77 -7.58 14.40
CA LYS A 94 9.94 -7.09 15.77
C LYS A 94 11.38 -7.24 16.27
N THR A 95 12.01 -8.38 15.97
CA THR A 95 13.38 -8.73 16.38
C THR A 95 14.07 -9.52 15.27
N HIS A 96 15.35 -9.87 15.47
CA HIS A 96 16.08 -10.76 14.57
C HIS A 96 15.70 -12.24 14.69
N ASN A 97 14.81 -12.61 15.63
CA ASN A 97 14.42 -14.00 15.83
C ASN A 97 13.31 -14.37 14.85
N LEU A 98 13.70 -14.86 13.68
CA LEU A 98 12.79 -15.36 12.65
C LEU A 98 12.65 -16.89 12.74
N SER A 99 11.52 -17.42 12.26
CA SER A 99 11.36 -18.85 12.07
C SER A 99 12.22 -19.36 10.90
N GLU A 100 12.50 -20.67 10.85
CA GLU A 100 13.19 -21.28 9.71
C GLU A 100 12.45 -20.99 8.39
N GLN A 101 11.12 -21.06 8.41
CA GLN A 101 10.29 -20.78 7.25
C GLN A 101 10.40 -19.32 6.78
N GLN A 102 10.47 -18.36 7.71
CA GLN A 102 10.67 -16.95 7.38
C GLN A 102 12.05 -16.70 6.79
N HIS A 103 13.09 -17.37 7.29
CA HIS A 103 14.41 -17.32 6.64
C HIS A 103 14.35 -17.87 5.22
N GLU A 104 13.72 -19.02 4.98
CA GLU A 104 13.58 -19.59 3.63
C GLU A 104 12.90 -18.62 2.65
N TRP A 105 11.83 -17.95 3.07
CA TRP A 105 11.13 -16.99 2.23
C TRP A 105 11.96 -15.74 1.94
N ILE A 106 12.64 -15.18 2.95
CA ILE A 106 13.53 -14.02 2.77
C ILE A 106 14.73 -14.39 1.89
N ASP A 107 15.36 -15.53 2.14
CA ASP A 107 16.54 -15.99 1.39
C ASP A 107 16.22 -16.21 -0.10
N SER A 108 14.96 -16.54 -0.45
CA SER A 108 14.53 -16.64 -1.85
C SER A 108 14.78 -15.36 -2.66
N TRP A 109 14.71 -14.18 -2.04
CA TRP A 109 15.02 -12.90 -2.68
C TRP A 109 16.50 -12.78 -3.02
N ALA A 110 17.37 -13.14 -2.08
CA ALA A 110 18.82 -13.15 -2.30
C ALA A 110 19.24 -14.20 -3.35
N VAL A 111 18.60 -15.38 -3.34
CA VAL A 111 18.88 -16.46 -4.31
C VAL A 111 18.46 -16.07 -5.72
N SER A 112 17.26 -15.49 -5.89
CA SER A 112 16.75 -15.06 -7.20
C SER A 112 17.37 -13.74 -7.69
N ASN A 113 17.95 -12.93 -6.79
CA ASN A 113 18.52 -11.63 -7.08
C ASN A 113 19.90 -11.45 -6.41
N PRO A 114 20.94 -12.19 -6.83
CA PRO A 114 22.22 -12.23 -6.13
C PRO A 114 23.00 -10.90 -6.13
N SER A 115 22.66 -9.97 -7.04
CA SER A 115 23.24 -8.62 -7.07
C SER A 115 22.49 -7.61 -6.21
N SER A 116 21.32 -7.98 -5.66
CA SER A 116 20.52 -7.11 -4.83
C SER A 116 21.06 -7.03 -3.40
N ARG A 117 20.85 -5.89 -2.75
CA ARG A 117 21.07 -5.77 -1.30
C ARG A 117 19.79 -6.20 -0.59
N ASN A 118 19.92 -7.04 0.42
CA ASN A 118 18.82 -7.43 1.28
C ASN A 118 19.02 -6.74 2.64
N GLU A 119 18.08 -5.87 2.98
CA GLU A 119 18.12 -5.03 4.17
C GLU A 119 17.02 -5.47 5.13
N PHE A 120 17.34 -5.49 6.42
CA PHE A 120 16.42 -5.97 7.45
C PHE A 120 16.40 -5.01 8.63
N LEU A 121 15.22 -4.51 8.99
CA LEU A 121 15.02 -3.66 10.16
C LEU A 121 14.26 -4.39 11.27
N THR A 122 14.77 -4.29 12.49
CA THR A 122 13.99 -4.53 13.71
C THR A 122 13.18 -3.30 14.10
N ASP A 123 12.21 -3.43 15.02
CA ASP A 123 11.49 -2.29 15.61
C ASP A 123 12.44 -1.18 16.12
N LEU A 124 13.55 -1.56 16.76
CA LEU A 124 14.53 -0.60 17.29
C LEU A 124 15.24 0.17 16.17
N SER A 125 15.74 -0.55 15.16
CA SER A 125 16.42 0.08 14.02
C SER A 125 15.44 0.82 13.11
N ALA A 126 14.16 0.43 13.07
CA ALA A 126 13.12 1.10 12.30
C ALA A 126 12.83 2.50 12.84
N ALA A 127 12.70 2.65 14.16
CA ALA A 127 12.55 3.97 14.78
C ALA A 127 13.77 4.87 14.52
N ALA A 128 14.99 4.31 14.59
CA ALA A 128 16.21 5.04 14.27
C ALA A 128 16.25 5.46 12.79
N PHE A 129 15.86 4.58 11.87
CA PHE A 129 15.75 4.86 10.44
C PHE A 129 14.77 6.02 10.18
N VAL A 130 13.57 5.95 10.75
CA VAL A 130 12.54 6.99 10.56
C VAL A 130 13.04 8.35 11.06
N ARG A 131 13.67 8.41 12.24
CA ARG A 131 14.29 9.66 12.73
C ARG A 131 15.35 10.18 11.77
N ALA A 132 16.26 9.32 11.34
CA ALA A 132 17.39 9.71 10.49
C ALA A 132 16.94 10.32 9.15
N HIS A 133 15.85 9.83 8.56
CA HIS A 133 15.37 10.31 7.26
C HIS A 133 14.35 11.45 7.34
N TYR A 134 13.55 11.53 8.41
CA TYR A 134 12.38 12.42 8.43
C TYR A 134 12.39 13.49 9.52
N GLN A 135 13.26 13.42 10.53
CA GLN A 135 13.22 14.35 11.67
C GLN A 135 13.38 15.82 11.28
N GLU A 136 14.23 16.13 10.28
CA GLU A 136 14.52 17.49 9.86
C GLU A 136 13.45 18.08 8.95
N THR A 137 12.83 17.26 8.09
CA THR A 137 11.93 17.72 7.02
C THR A 137 10.46 17.45 7.30
N ARG A 138 10.16 16.37 8.02
CA ARG A 138 8.82 15.87 8.34
C ARG A 138 8.75 15.34 9.78
N PRO A 139 8.95 16.21 10.79
CA PRO A 139 8.87 15.80 12.20
C PRO A 139 7.50 15.23 12.58
N ASP A 140 6.45 15.56 11.82
CA ASP A 140 5.12 14.98 11.96
C ASP A 140 5.08 13.48 11.65
N ILE A 141 5.86 13.01 10.67
CA ILE A 141 6.02 11.57 10.38
C ILE A 141 6.64 10.86 11.57
N VAL A 142 7.73 11.42 12.12
CA VAL A 142 8.45 10.84 13.25
C VAL A 142 7.53 10.76 14.47
N GLU A 143 6.80 11.84 14.77
CA GLU A 143 5.85 11.87 15.87
C GLU A 143 4.78 10.78 15.73
N VAL A 144 4.12 10.69 14.58
CA VAL A 144 3.07 9.71 14.35
C VAL A 144 3.63 8.30 14.45
N TYR A 145 4.74 8.01 13.77
CA TYR A 145 5.34 6.67 13.74
C TYR A 145 5.70 6.15 15.14
N GLU A 146 6.33 6.99 15.96
CA GLU A 146 6.78 6.60 17.30
C GLU A 146 5.63 6.46 18.29
N LYS A 147 4.64 7.34 18.20
CA LYS A 147 3.49 7.35 19.12
C LYS A 147 2.45 6.29 18.78
N LEU A 148 2.31 5.90 17.51
CA LEU A 148 1.26 4.98 17.06
C LEU A 148 1.37 3.62 17.78
N PRO A 149 0.42 3.23 18.65
CA PRO A 149 0.62 2.10 19.55
C PRO A 149 0.29 0.75 18.92
N ILE A 150 -0.37 0.75 17.76
CA ILE A 150 -0.85 -0.46 17.08
C ILE A 150 0.25 -1.01 16.16
N PRO A 151 0.83 -2.20 16.43
CA PRO A 151 1.98 -2.71 15.69
C PRO A 151 1.75 -2.89 14.19
N ILE A 152 0.58 -3.39 13.77
CA ILE A 152 0.28 -3.60 12.34
C ILE A 152 0.23 -2.27 11.57
N LEU A 153 -0.38 -1.24 12.15
CA LEU A 153 -0.41 0.09 11.52
C LEU A 153 0.99 0.70 11.40
N ARG A 154 1.83 0.47 12.41
CA ARG A 154 3.22 0.91 12.40
C ARG A 154 4.04 0.18 11.33
N ALA A 155 3.83 -1.13 11.16
CA ALA A 155 4.50 -1.92 10.13
C ALA A 155 4.08 -1.52 8.70
N ASP A 156 2.79 -1.25 8.50
CA ASP A 156 2.27 -0.71 7.24
C ASP A 156 2.79 0.71 6.94
N LEU A 157 2.92 1.58 7.94
CA LEU A 157 3.51 2.90 7.73
C LEU A 157 5.01 2.77 7.43
N LEU A 158 5.74 1.90 8.16
CA LEU A 158 7.18 1.71 8.01
C LEU A 158 7.56 1.34 6.58
N ARG A 159 6.84 0.41 5.95
CA ARG A 159 7.13 -0.03 4.58
C ARG A 159 7.07 1.11 3.56
N TYR A 160 6.09 2.01 3.68
CA TYR A 160 6.01 3.18 2.80
C TYR A 160 7.16 4.15 3.09
N LEU A 161 7.48 4.39 4.36
CA LEU A 161 8.54 5.31 4.76
C LEU A 161 9.94 4.83 4.31
N ILE A 162 10.20 3.53 4.37
CA ILE A 162 11.48 2.97 3.90
C ILE A 162 11.64 3.18 2.41
N VAL A 163 10.65 2.74 1.62
CA VAL A 163 10.75 2.82 0.16
C VAL A 163 10.65 4.28 -0.33
N LEU A 164 9.93 5.16 0.36
CA LEU A 164 9.93 6.59 0.03
C LEU A 164 11.32 7.22 0.22
N ALA A 165 12.04 6.87 1.30
CA ALA A 165 13.35 7.43 1.59
C ALA A 165 14.45 6.88 0.66
N GLU A 166 14.48 5.56 0.49
CA GLU A 166 15.62 4.85 -0.11
C GLU A 166 15.29 4.21 -1.47
N GLY A 167 14.01 4.12 -1.84
CA GLY A 167 13.56 3.34 -2.98
C GLY A 167 13.74 1.83 -2.79
N GLY A 168 13.52 1.11 -3.88
CA GLY A 168 13.70 -0.33 -3.95
C GLY A 168 12.39 -1.07 -3.75
N TYR A 169 12.48 -2.24 -3.14
CA TYR A 169 11.39 -3.20 -3.02
C TYR A 169 11.07 -3.40 -1.55
N TRP A 170 9.79 -3.32 -1.21
CA TRP A 170 9.31 -3.83 0.07
C TRP A 170 8.86 -5.28 -0.09
N SER A 171 9.13 -6.11 0.92
CA SER A 171 8.60 -7.47 1.03
C SER A 171 8.32 -7.83 2.48
N ASP A 172 7.08 -8.21 2.78
CA ASP A 172 6.73 -8.84 4.06
C ASP A 172 7.52 -10.15 4.25
N LEU A 173 7.64 -10.62 5.50
CA LEU A 173 8.47 -11.77 5.87
C LEU A 173 7.96 -13.10 5.30
N ASP A 174 6.67 -13.15 4.96
CA ASP A 174 5.99 -14.32 4.42
C ASP A 174 5.82 -14.27 2.90
N VAL A 175 6.65 -13.48 2.22
CA VAL A 175 6.67 -13.34 0.77
C VAL A 175 7.92 -13.96 0.17
N GLN A 176 7.70 -14.96 -0.67
CA GLN A 176 8.74 -15.63 -1.44
C GLN A 176 8.88 -15.00 -2.83
N SER A 177 10.11 -14.82 -3.29
CA SER A 177 10.42 -14.44 -4.67
C SER A 177 10.40 -15.67 -5.58
N GLU A 178 9.57 -15.64 -6.62
CA GLU A 178 9.46 -16.72 -7.62
C GLU A 178 10.27 -16.44 -8.88
N LYS A 179 10.48 -15.14 -9.18
CA LYS A 179 11.18 -14.67 -10.37
C LYS A 179 12.14 -13.53 -10.04
N PRO A 180 13.28 -13.42 -10.74
CA PRO A 180 14.16 -12.27 -10.61
C PRO A 180 13.44 -10.95 -10.87
N MET A 181 13.83 -9.90 -10.15
CA MET A 181 13.29 -8.54 -10.29
C MET A 181 13.51 -7.97 -11.69
N SER A 182 14.54 -8.45 -12.40
CA SER A 182 14.80 -8.11 -13.81
C SER A 182 13.68 -8.53 -14.77
N ASP A 183 12.84 -9.48 -14.35
CA ASP A 183 11.79 -10.09 -15.17
C ASP A 183 10.43 -9.45 -14.90
N TRP A 184 10.33 -8.57 -13.90
CA TRP A 184 9.07 -7.93 -13.52
C TRP A 184 8.56 -6.95 -14.60
N VAL A 185 9.47 -6.27 -15.31
CA VAL A 185 9.10 -5.24 -16.30
C VAL A 185 9.21 -5.81 -17.71
N PRO A 186 8.09 -5.94 -18.44
CA PRO A 186 8.09 -6.35 -19.85
C PRO A 186 8.98 -5.47 -20.72
N LEU A 187 9.48 -6.02 -21.82
CA LEU A 187 10.39 -5.32 -22.73
C LEU A 187 9.81 -4.00 -23.24
N GLU A 188 8.50 -3.92 -23.49
CA GLU A 188 7.82 -2.69 -23.93
C GLU A 188 7.88 -1.52 -22.93
N TYR A 189 8.13 -1.81 -21.65
CA TYR A 189 8.19 -0.81 -20.59
C TYR A 189 9.60 -0.57 -20.02
N LYS A 190 10.62 -1.32 -20.46
CA LYS A 190 11.99 -1.23 -19.89
C LYS A 190 12.60 0.18 -19.92
N ASP A 191 12.31 0.96 -20.96
CA ASP A 191 12.82 2.33 -21.10
C ASP A 191 11.87 3.42 -20.57
N LYS A 192 10.70 3.04 -20.06
CA LYS A 192 9.69 3.96 -19.55
C LYS A 192 10.05 4.47 -18.16
N ASN A 193 9.52 5.64 -17.83
CA ASN A 193 9.63 6.18 -16.48
C ASN A 193 8.59 5.51 -15.58
N ILE A 194 9.00 4.46 -14.86
CA ILE A 194 8.18 3.80 -13.84
C ILE A 194 8.54 4.41 -12.48
N ASP A 195 7.59 5.07 -11.83
CA ASP A 195 7.74 5.61 -10.48
C ASP A 195 7.51 4.53 -9.42
N MET A 196 6.51 3.68 -9.64
CA MET A 196 6.10 2.63 -8.71
C MET A 196 5.56 1.39 -9.45
N ILE A 197 5.77 0.21 -8.87
CA ILE A 197 5.20 -1.07 -9.31
C ILE A 197 4.34 -1.64 -8.19
N VAL A 198 3.10 -1.97 -8.53
CA VAL A 198 2.10 -2.55 -7.62
C VAL A 198 1.43 -3.74 -8.27
N GLY A 199 0.86 -4.65 -7.48
CA GLY A 199 0.11 -5.78 -8.00
C GLY A 199 -1.29 -5.87 -7.42
N LEU A 200 -2.21 -6.43 -8.20
CA LEU A 200 -3.59 -6.64 -7.76
C LEU A 200 -3.66 -7.76 -6.72
N GLU A 201 -4.10 -7.43 -5.51
CA GLU A 201 -4.47 -8.42 -4.50
C GLU A 201 -5.85 -8.98 -4.78
N PHE A 202 -6.80 -8.08 -4.99
CA PHE A 202 -8.16 -8.40 -5.37
C PHE A 202 -8.49 -7.67 -6.67
N ASP A 203 -8.84 -8.43 -7.70
CA ASP A 203 -9.27 -7.92 -9.01
C ASP A 203 -10.78 -8.09 -9.14
N PHE A 204 -11.51 -6.98 -9.09
CA PHE A 204 -12.96 -6.94 -9.19
C PHE A 204 -13.41 -5.95 -10.25
N GLU A 205 -14.47 -6.34 -10.98
CA GLU A 205 -15.06 -5.48 -12.00
C GLU A 205 -15.58 -4.16 -11.40
N TRP A 206 -15.50 -3.11 -12.23
CA TRP A 206 -16.06 -1.80 -11.92
C TRP A 206 -17.57 -1.88 -11.64
N ARG A 207 -18.01 -1.29 -10.53
CA ARG A 207 -19.38 -1.48 -10.00
C ARG A 207 -20.37 -0.38 -10.37
N GLY A 208 -19.97 0.60 -11.17
CA GLY A 208 -20.84 1.70 -11.60
C GLY A 208 -20.33 3.08 -11.17
N PRO A 209 -21.00 4.14 -11.64
CA PRO A 209 -20.67 5.50 -11.22
C PRO A 209 -21.05 5.72 -9.75
N GLY A 210 -20.21 6.44 -9.02
CA GLY A 210 -20.45 6.78 -7.60
C GLY A 210 -20.21 5.63 -6.62
N THR A 211 -19.76 4.47 -7.09
CA THR A 211 -19.30 3.38 -6.22
C THR A 211 -17.82 3.54 -5.92
N GLU A 212 -17.40 3.10 -4.74
CA GLU A 212 -15.97 2.99 -4.44
C GLU A 212 -15.25 2.02 -5.38
N VAL A 213 -13.95 2.26 -5.54
CA VAL A 213 -13.03 1.35 -6.25
C VAL A 213 -13.14 -0.04 -5.64
N ALA A 214 -13.45 -1.03 -6.48
CA ALA A 214 -13.71 -2.38 -6.07
C ALA A 214 -12.43 -3.18 -5.89
N SER A 215 -11.48 -3.03 -6.81
CA SER A 215 -10.18 -3.69 -6.79
C SER A 215 -9.24 -3.09 -5.75
N GLN A 216 -8.22 -3.85 -5.38
CA GLN A 216 -7.24 -3.45 -4.37
C GLN A 216 -5.85 -3.91 -4.76
N PHE A 217 -4.86 -3.01 -4.65
CA PHE A 217 -3.45 -3.36 -4.75
C PHE A 217 -2.95 -3.97 -3.44
N CYS A 218 -2.03 -4.93 -3.48
CA CYS A 218 -1.35 -5.35 -2.26
C CYS A 218 -0.33 -4.30 -1.79
N ASN A 219 -0.15 -4.23 -0.47
CA ASN A 219 0.89 -3.44 0.17
C ASN A 219 1.96 -4.31 0.86
N TRP A 220 1.82 -5.63 0.83
CA TRP A 220 2.78 -6.59 1.41
C TRP A 220 3.99 -6.85 0.49
N VAL A 221 3.91 -6.42 -0.78
CA VAL A 221 5.03 -6.30 -1.71
C VAL A 221 4.75 -5.15 -2.68
N PHE A 222 5.75 -4.32 -2.96
CA PHE A 222 5.71 -3.30 -4.01
C PHE A 222 7.12 -2.76 -4.23
N SER A 223 7.33 -1.98 -5.28
CA SER A 223 8.59 -1.28 -5.47
C SER A 223 8.41 0.13 -6.00
N ALA A 224 9.35 1.01 -5.68
CA ALA A 224 9.30 2.39 -6.14
C ALA A 224 10.69 3.03 -6.23
N LYS A 225 10.73 4.16 -6.91
CA LYS A 225 11.89 5.06 -6.90
C LYS A 225 12.05 5.73 -5.53
N PRO A 226 13.28 6.06 -5.12
CA PRO A 226 13.47 6.97 -3.99
C PRO A 226 12.76 8.29 -4.30
N SER A 227 12.12 8.87 -3.28
CA SER A 227 11.30 10.09 -3.41
C SER A 227 10.15 9.94 -4.42
N SER A 228 9.58 8.74 -4.56
CA SER A 228 8.42 8.47 -5.42
C SER A 228 7.26 9.40 -5.09
N ARG A 229 6.69 10.01 -6.13
CA ARG A 229 5.53 10.90 -6.01
C ARG A 229 4.31 10.13 -5.50
N ASN A 230 4.09 8.92 -6.02
CA ASN A 230 2.98 8.08 -5.60
C ASN A 230 3.12 7.67 -4.12
N LEU A 231 4.32 7.29 -3.66
CA LEU A 231 4.56 6.98 -2.25
C LEU A 231 4.42 8.19 -1.33
N GLN A 232 4.82 9.38 -1.77
CA GLN A 232 4.63 10.61 -1.00
C GLN A 232 3.14 10.84 -0.72
N VAL A 233 2.28 10.70 -1.74
CA VAL A 233 0.82 10.84 -1.59
C VAL A 233 0.25 9.77 -0.64
N ILE A 234 0.73 8.53 -0.72
CA ILE A 234 0.33 7.46 0.22
C ILE A 234 0.71 7.83 1.66
N VAL A 235 1.96 8.23 1.90
CA VAL A 235 2.44 8.60 3.24
C VAL A 235 1.63 9.76 3.80
N ASP A 236 1.38 10.80 2.99
CA ASP A 236 0.61 11.96 3.43
C ASP A 236 -0.84 11.59 3.76
N ALA A 237 -1.48 10.74 2.95
CA ALA A 237 -2.82 10.22 3.23
C ALA A 237 -2.87 9.41 4.54
N VAL A 238 -1.88 8.53 4.78
CA VAL A 238 -1.79 7.74 6.01
C VAL A 238 -1.60 8.61 7.24
N ILE A 239 -0.67 9.57 7.19
CA ILE A 239 -0.41 10.50 8.30
C ILE A 239 -1.66 11.33 8.60
N ALA A 240 -2.33 11.85 7.55
CA ALA A 240 -3.58 12.59 7.71
C ALA A 240 -4.68 11.72 8.34
N LYS A 241 -4.85 10.48 7.87
CA LYS A 241 -5.87 9.57 8.39
C LYS A 241 -5.65 9.22 9.86
N ILE A 242 -4.41 8.95 10.27
CA ILE A 242 -4.08 8.67 11.68
C ILE A 242 -4.40 9.87 12.57
N LYS A 243 -4.04 11.09 12.12
CA LYS A 243 -4.35 12.32 12.85
C LYS A 243 -5.85 12.59 12.92
N GLU A 244 -6.57 12.41 11.81
CA GLU A 244 -8.02 12.52 11.76
C GLU A 244 -8.72 11.58 12.75
N ILE A 245 -8.25 10.33 12.87
CA ILE A 245 -8.77 9.38 13.87
C ILE A 245 -8.53 9.89 15.29
N ALA A 246 -7.33 10.39 15.59
CA ALA A 246 -7.03 10.95 16.91
C ALA A 246 -7.90 12.16 17.22
N ASP A 247 -8.00 13.11 16.28
CA ASP A 247 -8.74 14.37 16.43
C ASP A 247 -10.25 14.12 16.58
N SER A 248 -10.83 13.23 15.75
CA SER A 248 -12.26 12.87 15.79
C SER A 248 -12.67 12.17 17.08
N ASN A 249 -11.71 11.53 17.76
CA ASN A 249 -11.93 10.90 19.06
C ASN A 249 -11.48 11.77 20.24
N HIS A 250 -10.97 12.99 19.97
CA HIS A 250 -10.42 13.91 20.97
C HIS A 250 -9.33 13.30 21.87
N ILE A 251 -8.45 12.51 21.26
CA ILE A 251 -7.33 11.82 21.92
C ILE A 251 -6.01 12.14 21.23
N SER A 252 -4.89 11.79 21.87
CA SER A 252 -3.59 11.79 21.21
C SER A 252 -3.37 10.54 20.35
N VAL A 253 -2.43 10.60 19.39
CA VAL A 253 -2.04 9.44 18.56
C VAL A 253 -1.62 8.23 19.42
N SER A 254 -0.97 8.46 20.56
CA SER A 254 -0.54 7.40 21.49
C SER A 254 -1.68 6.67 22.18
N GLU A 255 -2.90 7.20 22.11
CA GLU A 255 -4.08 6.65 22.74
C GLU A 255 -5.01 5.94 21.75
N ILE A 256 -4.66 5.92 20.45
CA ILE A 256 -5.44 5.22 19.43
C ILE A 256 -5.50 3.73 19.78
N LYS A 257 -6.71 3.17 19.70
CA LYS A 257 -6.95 1.74 19.94
C LYS A 257 -7.59 1.09 18.73
N LEU A 258 -7.42 -0.23 18.63
CA LEU A 258 -7.89 -1.00 17.49
C LEU A 258 -9.42 -0.94 17.34
N GLU A 259 -10.16 -0.81 18.45
CA GLU A 259 -11.62 -0.71 18.47
C GLU A 259 -12.17 0.60 17.85
N MET A 260 -11.34 1.65 17.79
CA MET A 260 -11.68 2.92 17.17
C MET A 260 -11.65 2.85 15.64
N LEU A 261 -11.01 1.82 15.08
CA LEU A 261 -10.83 1.66 13.65
C LEU A 261 -12.01 0.88 13.07
N PHE A 262 -12.55 1.35 11.96
CA PHE A 262 -13.54 0.56 11.20
C PHE A 262 -12.86 -0.62 10.50
N ASP A 263 -11.75 -0.35 9.83
CA ASP A 263 -10.91 -1.36 9.18
C ASP A 263 -9.46 -0.88 9.13
N VAL A 264 -8.52 -1.70 9.61
CA VAL A 264 -7.07 -1.43 9.56
C VAL A 264 -6.59 -1.20 8.12
N VAL A 265 -7.20 -1.90 7.17
CA VAL A 265 -6.87 -1.83 5.74
C VAL A 265 -7.11 -0.42 5.17
N ASN A 266 -8.02 0.34 5.78
CA ASN A 266 -8.37 1.70 5.37
C ASN A 266 -7.51 2.79 6.03
N VAL A 267 -6.69 2.43 7.03
CA VAL A 267 -5.88 3.41 7.78
C VAL A 267 -4.45 3.46 7.28
N THR A 268 -3.80 2.30 7.23
CA THR A 268 -2.40 2.16 6.77
C THR A 268 -2.24 1.08 5.71
N GLY A 269 -3.25 0.23 5.56
CA GLY A 269 -3.15 -0.96 4.72
C GLY A 269 -3.38 -0.72 3.22
N PRO A 270 -3.72 -1.80 2.49
CA PRO A 270 -3.76 -1.77 1.03
C PRO A 270 -4.86 -0.89 0.42
N LYS A 271 -5.98 -0.63 1.11
CA LYS A 271 -7.05 0.21 0.55
C LYS A 271 -6.65 1.67 0.49
N ILE A 272 -6.09 2.25 1.57
CA ILE A 272 -5.64 3.65 1.54
C ILE A 272 -4.51 3.85 0.51
N MET A 273 -3.60 2.88 0.39
CA MET A 273 -2.57 2.87 -0.65
C MET A 273 -3.20 2.89 -2.06
N THR A 274 -4.21 2.05 -2.29
CA THR A 274 -4.91 1.99 -3.59
C THR A 274 -5.55 3.33 -3.93
N ILE A 275 -6.34 3.91 -3.00
CA ILE A 275 -7.01 5.19 -3.25
C ILE A 275 -6.00 6.33 -3.48
N ALA A 276 -4.95 6.42 -2.67
CA ALA A 276 -3.91 7.43 -2.82
C ALA A 276 -3.17 7.34 -4.17
N ILE A 277 -2.88 6.12 -4.66
CA ILE A 277 -2.29 5.92 -5.99
C ILE A 277 -3.24 6.41 -7.09
N LEU A 278 -4.53 6.11 -7.00
CA LEU A 278 -5.51 6.50 -8.01
C LEU A 278 -5.74 8.02 -8.04
N GLU A 279 -5.76 8.67 -6.88
CA GLU A 279 -5.77 10.13 -6.77
C GLU A 279 -4.51 10.75 -7.38
N SER A 280 -3.35 10.21 -7.02
CA SER A 280 -2.05 10.62 -7.54
C SER A 280 -1.97 10.50 -9.07
N LEU A 281 -2.44 9.39 -9.64
CA LEU A 281 -2.52 9.19 -11.09
C LEU A 281 -3.56 10.11 -11.73
N GLY A 282 -4.69 10.36 -11.06
CA GLY A 282 -5.72 11.24 -11.58
C GLY A 282 -5.26 12.70 -11.69
N GLN A 283 -4.49 13.17 -10.71
CA GLN A 283 -3.84 14.47 -10.77
C GLN A 283 -2.82 14.54 -11.92
N LEU A 284 -1.99 13.50 -12.08
CA LEU A 284 -0.99 13.43 -13.15
C LEU A 284 -1.63 13.43 -14.55
N LEU A 285 -2.73 12.69 -14.72
CA LEU A 285 -3.37 12.47 -16.02
C LEU A 285 -4.47 13.48 -16.35
N GLY A 286 -4.89 14.31 -15.38
CA GLY A 286 -5.98 15.28 -15.56
C GLY A 286 -7.36 14.62 -15.77
N ARG A 287 -7.55 13.39 -15.28
CA ARG A 287 -8.82 12.65 -15.36
C ARG A 287 -8.97 11.71 -14.18
N THR A 288 -10.19 11.25 -13.90
CA THR A 288 -10.40 10.16 -12.94
C THR A 288 -9.71 8.87 -13.41
N VAL A 289 -9.09 8.18 -12.46
CA VAL A 289 -8.51 6.83 -12.63
C VAL A 289 -9.22 5.91 -11.66
N ASP A 290 -9.76 4.79 -12.14
CA ASP A 290 -10.51 3.83 -11.33
C ASP A 290 -10.38 2.40 -11.89
N ASP A 291 -11.19 1.44 -11.42
CA ASP A 291 -11.13 0.03 -11.83
C ASP A 291 -11.10 -0.15 -13.36
N ARG A 292 -11.72 0.74 -14.15
CA ARG A 292 -11.75 0.64 -15.63
C ARG A 292 -10.34 0.76 -16.24
N ASP A 293 -9.41 1.35 -15.52
CA ASP A 293 -8.02 1.50 -15.94
C ASP A 293 -7.19 0.24 -15.75
N PHE A 294 -7.59 -0.72 -14.89
CA PHE A 294 -6.68 -1.83 -14.54
C PHE A 294 -7.35 -3.14 -14.12
N SER A 295 -8.66 -3.17 -13.85
CA SER A 295 -9.36 -4.42 -13.54
C SER A 295 -9.36 -5.36 -14.75
N GLY A 296 -9.22 -6.66 -14.49
CA GLY A 296 -9.25 -7.71 -15.48
C GLY A 296 -8.03 -7.76 -16.40
N ILE A 297 -6.96 -7.02 -16.10
CA ILE A 297 -5.74 -7.04 -16.90
C ILE A 297 -5.13 -8.45 -16.93
N LYS A 298 -4.64 -8.84 -18.12
CA LYS A 298 -4.00 -10.14 -18.35
C LYS A 298 -2.49 -10.06 -18.50
N ARG A 299 -1.96 -8.83 -18.55
CA ARG A 299 -0.54 -8.51 -18.68
C ARG A 299 -0.26 -7.22 -17.91
N PRO A 300 1.00 -6.96 -17.50
CA PRO A 300 1.34 -5.71 -16.85
C PRO A 300 0.86 -4.50 -17.65
N LYS A 301 0.26 -3.52 -16.97
CA LYS A 301 -0.30 -2.33 -17.58
C LYS A 301 0.28 -1.09 -16.92
N LEU A 302 0.95 -0.26 -17.72
CA LEU A 302 1.44 1.04 -17.26
C LEU A 302 0.31 2.07 -17.35
N VAL A 303 -0.08 2.64 -16.22
CA VAL A 303 -1.05 3.74 -16.12
C VAL A 303 -0.31 4.95 -15.58
N GLY A 304 -0.13 5.99 -16.40
CA GLY A 304 0.73 7.12 -16.06
C GLY A 304 2.17 6.67 -15.82
N ASP A 305 2.62 6.76 -14.58
CA ASP A 305 3.94 6.35 -14.09
C ASP A 305 3.90 5.11 -13.16
N VAL A 306 2.74 4.46 -13.00
CA VAL A 306 2.58 3.27 -12.16
C VAL A 306 2.40 2.03 -13.04
N LEU A 307 3.27 1.03 -12.86
CA LEU A 307 3.14 -0.27 -13.51
C LEU A 307 2.30 -1.20 -12.63
N ILE A 308 1.12 -1.58 -13.12
CA ILE A 308 0.18 -2.43 -12.42
C ILE A 308 0.32 -3.86 -12.93
N MET A 309 0.61 -4.79 -12.02
CA MET A 309 0.75 -6.22 -12.28
C MET A 309 -0.60 -6.95 -12.18
N PRO A 310 -0.87 -7.94 -13.05
CA PRO A 310 -2.04 -8.81 -12.93
C PRO A 310 -2.09 -9.55 -11.59
N GLY A 311 -3.29 -10.02 -11.23
CA GLY A 311 -3.52 -10.75 -9.99
C GLY A 311 -2.60 -11.95 -9.80
N VAL A 312 -2.33 -12.74 -10.86
CA VAL A 312 -1.41 -13.89 -10.78
C VAL A 312 -0.01 -13.52 -10.33
N SER A 313 0.47 -12.33 -10.70
CA SER A 313 1.88 -11.97 -10.52
C SER A 313 2.21 -11.83 -9.04
N PHE A 314 1.33 -11.22 -8.25
CA PHE A 314 1.56 -10.99 -6.83
C PHE A 314 0.61 -11.86 -5.98
N ALA A 315 -0.69 -11.88 -6.25
CA ALA A 315 -1.68 -12.56 -5.40
C ALA A 315 -2.43 -13.69 -6.15
N ALA A 316 -1.70 -14.65 -6.73
CA ALA A 316 -2.31 -15.74 -7.48
C ALA A 316 -3.40 -16.48 -6.68
N ARG A 317 -3.17 -16.70 -5.39
CA ARG A 317 -4.13 -17.39 -4.50
C ARG A 317 -5.46 -16.66 -4.38
N GLN A 318 -5.45 -15.34 -4.16
CA GLN A 318 -6.64 -14.50 -4.00
C GLN A 318 -7.45 -14.43 -5.28
N ASN A 319 -6.75 -14.46 -6.41
CA ASN A 319 -7.34 -14.36 -7.74
C ASN A 319 -7.70 -15.74 -8.33
N GLY A 320 -7.61 -16.81 -7.53
CA GLY A 320 -8.03 -18.16 -7.95
C GLY A 320 -7.08 -18.88 -8.91
N TYR A 321 -5.79 -18.52 -8.90
CA TYR A 321 -4.73 -19.06 -9.76
C TYR A 321 -5.08 -19.00 -11.26
N PRO A 322 -5.31 -17.79 -11.81
CA PRO A 322 -5.68 -17.66 -13.21
C PRO A 322 -4.50 -18.07 -14.10
N THR A 323 -4.78 -18.83 -15.16
CA THR A 323 -3.75 -19.40 -16.06
C THR A 323 -3.48 -18.55 -17.30
N ASP A 324 -4.19 -17.43 -17.46
CA ASP A 324 -4.13 -16.55 -18.62
C ASP A 324 -3.50 -15.18 -18.32
N GLN A 325 -2.91 -15.01 -17.13
CA GLN A 325 -2.34 -13.73 -16.65
C GLN A 325 -0.81 -13.68 -16.61
N GLY A 326 -0.13 -14.72 -17.12
CA GLY A 326 1.33 -14.85 -17.06
C GLY A 326 1.80 -15.61 -15.82
N ASP A 327 3.02 -15.30 -15.36
CA ASP A 327 3.68 -16.00 -14.26
C ASP A 327 3.44 -15.31 -12.91
N ALA A 328 3.44 -16.10 -11.83
CA ALA A 328 3.65 -15.59 -10.49
C ALA A 328 5.08 -15.08 -10.36
N LEU A 329 5.23 -13.83 -9.91
CA LEU A 329 6.52 -13.19 -9.66
C LEU A 329 6.93 -13.34 -8.19
N VAL A 330 5.95 -13.40 -7.30
CA VAL A 330 6.10 -13.65 -5.87
C VAL A 330 4.94 -14.49 -5.36
N THR A 331 5.13 -15.14 -4.22
CA THR A 331 4.08 -15.89 -3.49
C THR A 331 4.00 -15.39 -2.06
N HIS A 332 2.82 -14.93 -1.64
CA HIS A 332 2.55 -14.59 -0.24
C HIS A 332 1.96 -15.79 0.52
N ASN A 333 2.47 -16.08 1.72
CA ASN A 333 2.15 -17.29 2.47
C ASN A 333 1.06 -17.09 3.55
N TYR A 334 0.65 -15.85 3.81
CA TYR A 334 -0.51 -15.49 4.65
C TYR A 334 -0.40 -15.95 6.10
N GLU A 335 0.77 -15.81 6.72
CA GLU A 335 0.99 -16.16 8.12
C GLU A 335 0.08 -15.33 9.05
N GLY A 336 -0.11 -14.04 8.73
CA GLY A 336 -1.21 -13.23 9.28
C GLY A 336 -1.17 -13.03 10.80
N SER A 337 0.01 -12.84 11.38
CA SER A 337 0.26 -12.79 12.83
C SER A 337 -0.61 -11.78 13.61
N TRP A 338 -1.09 -10.71 12.96
CA TRP A 338 -1.92 -9.66 13.58
C TRP A 338 -3.43 -9.96 13.59
N LYS A 339 -3.91 -10.93 12.78
CA LYS A 339 -5.36 -11.15 12.56
C LYS A 339 -6.10 -11.57 13.82
N LYS A 340 -5.41 -12.22 14.76
CA LYS A 340 -5.97 -12.63 16.04
C LYS A 340 -6.32 -11.42 16.91
N ASP A 341 -5.39 -10.47 17.03
CA ASP A 341 -5.56 -9.28 17.85
C ASP A 341 -6.71 -8.38 17.32
N ASP A 342 -6.84 -8.28 15.99
CA ASP A 342 -7.95 -7.59 15.31
C ASP A 342 -9.31 -8.25 15.59
N ALA A 343 -9.39 -9.58 15.50
CA ALA A 343 -10.62 -10.31 15.78
C ALA A 343 -11.05 -10.14 17.25
N GLU A 344 -10.10 -10.21 18.19
CA GLU A 344 -10.37 -10.00 19.61
C GLU A 344 -10.82 -8.56 19.91
N ALA A 345 -10.25 -7.55 19.23
CA ALA A 345 -10.69 -6.16 19.38
C ALA A 345 -12.11 -5.92 18.88
N LYS A 346 -12.46 -6.49 17.72
CA LYS A 346 -13.82 -6.41 17.17
C LYS A 346 -14.85 -7.04 18.10
N GLU A 347 -14.51 -8.16 18.73
CA GLU A 347 -15.37 -8.80 19.72
C GLU A 347 -15.54 -7.94 20.98
N ARG A 348 -14.46 -7.33 21.51
CA ARG A 348 -14.55 -6.38 22.64
C ARG A 348 -15.45 -5.19 22.32
N LYS A 349 -15.35 -4.64 21.12
CA LYS A 349 -16.20 -3.53 20.66
C LYS A 349 -17.68 -3.91 20.67
N LYS A 350 -18.00 -5.08 20.09
CA LYS A 350 -19.37 -5.59 20.04
C LYS A 350 -19.96 -5.84 21.44
N GLN A 351 -19.15 -6.34 22.37
CA GLN A 351 -19.58 -6.54 23.76
C GLN A 351 -19.89 -5.20 24.45
N LYS A 352 -19.04 -4.19 24.24
CA LYS A 352 -19.25 -2.85 24.79
C LYS A 352 -20.53 -2.19 24.24
N GLU A 353 -20.76 -2.28 22.93
CA GLU A 353 -21.99 -1.76 22.30
C GLU A 353 -23.25 -2.44 22.85
N LEU A 354 -23.19 -3.76 23.13
CA LEU A 354 -24.29 -4.52 23.71
C LEU A 354 -24.54 -4.15 25.20
N GLU A 355 -23.48 -3.85 25.96
CA GLU A 355 -23.62 -3.38 27.35
C GLU A 355 -24.22 -1.98 27.40
N GLU A 356 -23.77 -1.07 26.52
CA GLU A 356 -24.31 0.28 26.40
C GLU A 356 -25.78 0.26 25.95
N SER A 357 -26.17 -0.63 25.02
CA SER A 357 -27.57 -0.76 24.61
C SER A 357 -28.46 -1.26 25.74
N LYS A 358 -28.01 -2.25 26.52
CA LYS A 358 -28.76 -2.78 27.67
C LYS A 358 -28.89 -1.75 28.79
N ALA A 359 -27.86 -0.95 29.02
CA ALA A 359 -27.88 0.12 30.01
C ALA A 359 -28.79 1.30 29.59
N ALA A 360 -28.98 1.53 28.28
CA ALA A 360 -29.91 2.53 27.76
C ALA A 360 -31.38 2.08 27.79
N GLU A 361 -31.64 0.77 27.83
CA GLU A 361 -32.99 0.17 27.92
C GLU A 361 -33.47 -0.04 29.37
N SER A 362 -32.58 0.07 30.36
CA SER A 362 -32.87 -0.02 31.81
C SER A 362 -33.02 1.34 32.45
#